data_AF-A0AA47IB22-F1
#
_entry.id   AF-A0AA47IB22-F1
#
_cell.length_a   1.000
_cell.length_b   1.000
_cell.length_c   1.000
_cell.angle_alpha   90.00
_cell.angle_beta   90.00
_cell.angle_gamma   90.00
#
_symmetry.space_group_name_H-M   'P 1'
#
loop_
_entity.id
_entity.type
_entity.pdbx_description
1 polymer ?
#
loop_
_entity_poly.entity_id
_entity_poly.type
_entity_poly.pdbx_seq_one_letter_code
_entity_poly.pdbx_strand_id
1 'polypeptide(L)'
;MEKLFETYVAKHFKKQLPAHLVLGTHHLVRHGDAQWFQLRPDMVIGRQGIDVLVLDNKWKLLDAGQNTSTGKYGLNKGDFYQLHAYGRSYLGGQGVVALVYPRTDQLDRPLPVFDFSGSERLQPWVLPFCLKKSEVLLPDGCGWPERNTTS
;
A
#
# COMPACT_ATOMS: atom_id res chain seq x y z
N MET A 1 4.87 -9.12 16.38
CA MET A 1 5.90 -8.55 15.48
C MET A 1 5.30 -7.64 14.42
N GLU A 2 4.15 -7.98 13.82
CA GLU A 2 3.45 -7.14 12.84
C GLU A 2 3.21 -5.69 13.32
N LYS A 3 2.60 -5.50 14.50
CA LYS A 3 2.37 -4.16 15.07
C LYS A 3 3.63 -3.28 15.20
N LEU A 4 4.76 -3.90 15.53
CA LEU A 4 6.04 -3.21 15.65
C LEU A 4 6.54 -2.80 14.27
N PHE A 5 6.44 -3.68 13.29
CA PHE A 5 6.78 -3.37 11.90
C PHE A 5 5.88 -2.26 11.36
N GLU A 6 4.56 -2.36 11.50
CA GLU A 6 3.60 -1.33 11.10
C GLU A 6 3.97 0.05 11.67
N THR A 7 4.20 0.11 12.99
CA THR A 7 4.53 1.37 13.68
C THR A 7 5.87 1.92 13.21
N TYR A 8 6.86 1.03 12.98
CA TYR A 8 8.17 1.41 12.49
C TYR A 8 8.11 1.95 11.07
N VAL A 9 7.40 1.26 10.16
CA VAL A 9 7.18 1.70 8.79
C VAL A 9 6.46 3.04 8.80
N ALA A 10 5.33 3.19 9.49
CA ALA A 10 4.57 4.44 9.51
C ALA A 10 5.40 5.64 9.99
N LYS A 11 6.20 5.46 11.05
CA LYS A 11 7.08 6.50 11.59
C LYS A 11 8.10 6.99 10.56
N HIS A 12 8.70 6.10 9.78
CA HIS A 12 9.75 6.46 8.82
C HIS A 12 9.21 6.80 7.45
N PHE A 13 8.08 6.21 7.07
CA PHE A 13 7.35 6.53 5.85
C PHE A 13 6.92 7.99 5.85
N LYS A 14 6.40 8.49 6.98
CA LYS A 14 6.03 9.91 7.13
C LYS A 14 7.19 10.88 6.80
N LYS A 15 8.44 10.48 7.03
CA LYS A 15 9.62 11.31 6.74
C LYS A 15 10.02 11.33 5.27
N GLN A 16 9.58 10.34 4.49
CA GLN A 16 9.86 10.22 3.06
C GLN A 16 8.82 10.96 2.20
N LEU A 17 7.66 11.25 2.78
CA LEU A 17 6.60 11.97 2.10
C LEU A 17 7.00 13.44 1.87
N PRO A 18 6.71 14.00 0.67
CA PRO A 18 6.76 15.43 0.44
C PRO A 18 5.86 16.18 1.42
N ALA A 19 6.21 17.43 1.74
CA ALA A 19 5.50 18.23 2.75
C ALA A 19 3.99 18.41 2.48
N HIS A 20 3.56 18.30 1.23
CA HIS A 20 2.16 18.45 0.83
C HIS A 20 1.33 17.15 0.95
N LEU A 21 1.97 16.02 1.25
CA LEU A 21 1.32 14.74 1.52
C LEU A 21 1.28 14.49 3.03
N VAL A 22 0.12 14.05 3.52
CA VAL A 22 -0.12 13.85 4.95
C VAL A 22 -0.50 12.41 5.19
N LEU A 23 0.23 11.76 6.11
CA LEU A 23 -0.14 10.46 6.66
C LEU A 23 -1.33 10.64 7.63
N GLY A 24 -2.47 10.07 7.24
CA GLY A 24 -3.68 9.96 8.04
C GLY A 24 -3.95 8.51 8.50
N THR A 25 -4.79 8.41 9.53
CA THR A 25 -5.34 7.14 10.04
C THR A 25 -6.85 7.31 10.17
N HIS A 26 -7.59 7.15 9.07
CA HIS A 26 -9.05 7.27 9.09
C HIS A 26 -9.71 5.90 9.02
N HIS A 27 -10.88 5.76 9.67
CA HIS A 27 -11.69 4.54 9.70
C HIS A 27 -12.93 4.76 8.83
N LEU A 28 -13.00 4.11 7.66
CA LEU A 28 -14.14 4.25 6.76
C LEU A 28 -14.93 2.94 6.61
N VAL A 29 -15.53 2.44 7.69
CA VAL A 29 -16.77 1.64 7.64
C VAL A 29 -17.53 1.75 8.98
N ARG A 30 -18.79 2.18 8.95
CA ARG A 30 -19.78 1.92 10.00
C ARG A 30 -20.92 1.10 9.39
N HIS A 31 -21.25 -0.05 9.98
CA HIS A 31 -22.45 -0.82 9.67
C HIS A 31 -23.37 -0.76 10.91
N GLY A 32 -24.22 0.26 10.99
CA GLY A 32 -24.98 0.56 12.22
C GLY A 32 -24.06 0.91 13.41
N ASP A 33 -24.46 0.51 14.62
CA ASP A 33 -23.68 0.67 15.86
C ASP A 33 -22.66 -0.46 16.12
N ALA A 34 -22.62 -1.50 15.27
CA ALA A 34 -21.77 -2.67 15.47
C ALA A 34 -20.61 -2.73 14.45
N GLN A 35 -19.38 -2.67 14.94
CA GLN A 35 -18.14 -2.63 14.14
C GLN A 35 -17.63 -4.03 13.75
N TRP A 36 -18.45 -4.87 13.12
CA TRP A 36 -18.08 -6.29 12.91
C TRP A 36 -16.98 -6.50 11.85
N PHE A 37 -16.94 -5.67 10.81
CA PHE A 37 -15.94 -5.77 9.74
C PHE A 37 -15.46 -4.38 9.35
N GLN A 38 -14.35 -3.92 9.96
CA GLN A 38 -13.71 -2.67 9.57
C GLN A 38 -12.61 -2.94 8.56
N LEU A 39 -12.77 -2.38 7.36
CA LEU A 39 -11.65 -2.22 6.43
C LEU A 39 -10.74 -1.14 6.99
N ARG A 40 -9.68 -1.57 7.67
CA ARG A 40 -8.71 -0.68 8.31
C ARG A 40 -7.33 -0.91 7.70
N PRO A 41 -6.92 -0.09 6.71
CA PRO A 41 -5.55 -0.09 6.27
C PRO A 41 -4.62 0.41 7.39
N ASP A 42 -3.34 0.07 7.29
CA ASP A 42 -2.34 0.55 8.23
C ASP A 42 -2.03 2.04 8.05
N MET A 43 -2.05 2.50 6.80
CA MET A 43 -1.71 3.88 6.45
C MET A 43 -2.57 4.40 5.29
N VAL A 44 -3.01 5.64 5.41
CA VAL A 44 -3.71 6.38 4.35
C VAL A 44 -2.98 7.69 4.13
N ILE A 45 -2.65 8.01 2.88
CA ILE A 45 -1.97 9.25 2.51
C ILE A 45 -2.96 10.13 1.76
N GLY A 46 -3.09 11.36 2.25
CA GLY A 46 -3.92 12.39 1.66
C GLY A 46 -3.13 13.59 1.17
N ARG A 47 -3.70 14.28 0.18
CA ARG A 47 -3.25 15.58 -0.35
C ARG A 47 -4.44 16.52 -0.32
N GLN A 48 -4.33 17.65 0.38
CA GLN A 48 -5.40 18.65 0.47
C GLN A 48 -6.78 18.06 0.87
N GLY A 49 -6.78 17.07 1.77
CA GLY A 49 -8.01 16.42 2.23
C GLY A 49 -8.55 15.31 1.31
N ILE A 50 -7.85 14.98 0.23
CA ILE A 50 -8.20 13.90 -0.69
C ILE A 50 -7.21 12.76 -0.51
N ASP A 51 -7.71 11.55 -0.23
CA ASP A 51 -6.88 10.35 -0.15
C ASP A 51 -6.38 9.97 -1.56
N VAL A 52 -5.07 9.68 -1.64
CA VAL A 52 -4.36 9.39 -2.90
C VAL A 52 -3.65 8.05 -2.90
N LEU A 53 -3.29 7.54 -1.71
CA LEU A 53 -2.56 6.29 -1.54
C LEU A 53 -3.00 5.59 -0.25
N VAL A 54 -3.29 4.30 -0.33
CA VAL A 54 -3.55 3.45 0.84
C VAL A 54 -2.52 2.35 0.91
N LEU A 55 -1.97 2.08 2.09
CA LEU A 55 -0.97 1.04 2.29
C LEU A 55 -1.35 0.08 3.41
N ASP A 56 -0.95 -1.18 3.24
CA ASP A 56 -1.07 -2.25 4.22
C ASP A 56 0.29 -2.95 4.36
N ASN A 57 0.78 -3.10 5.58
CA ASN A 57 2.07 -3.70 5.86
C ASN A 57 1.92 -5.19 6.10
N LYS A 58 2.89 -5.96 5.63
CA LYS A 58 2.92 -7.41 5.81
C LYS A 58 4.28 -7.84 6.31
N TRP A 59 4.32 -8.49 7.47
CA TRP A 59 5.54 -9.08 8.02
C TRP A 59 5.73 -10.50 7.47
N LYS A 60 6.07 -10.60 6.19
CA LYS A 60 6.42 -11.87 5.54
C LYS A 60 7.52 -11.66 4.51
N LEU A 61 8.29 -12.71 4.25
CA LEU A 61 9.34 -12.68 3.24
C LEU A 61 8.71 -13.02 1.88
N LEU A 62 8.85 -12.11 0.91
CA LEU A 62 8.52 -12.40 -0.47
C LEU A 62 9.78 -12.90 -1.20
N ASP A 63 9.53 -13.61 -2.29
CA ASP A 63 10.57 -14.11 -3.17
C ASP A 63 10.28 -13.68 -4.61
N ALA A 64 10.97 -12.62 -5.07
CA ALA A 64 10.86 -12.12 -6.43
C ALA A 64 11.23 -13.18 -7.49
N GLY A 65 12.05 -14.17 -7.12
CA GLY A 65 12.44 -15.29 -7.98
C GLY A 65 11.29 -16.27 -8.27
N GLN A 66 10.23 -16.24 -7.47
CA GLN A 66 9.02 -17.05 -7.66
C GLN A 66 7.98 -16.37 -8.58
N ASN A 67 8.43 -15.68 -9.64
CA ASN A 67 7.56 -15.13 -10.69
C ASN A 67 6.99 -16.23 -11.61
N THR A 68 6.33 -17.22 -11.02
CA THR A 68 5.70 -18.33 -11.74
C THR A 68 4.22 -18.37 -11.40
N SER A 69 3.43 -19.03 -12.25
CA SER A 69 1.98 -19.19 -12.07
C SER A 69 1.60 -19.82 -10.71
N THR A 70 2.50 -20.62 -10.15
CA THR A 70 2.35 -21.32 -8.86
C THR A 70 2.94 -20.52 -7.70
N GLY A 71 4.12 -19.92 -7.87
CA GLY A 71 4.83 -19.20 -6.83
C GLY A 71 4.28 -17.81 -6.54
N LYS A 72 3.86 -17.07 -7.58
CA LYS A 72 3.27 -15.71 -7.49
C LYS A 72 3.99 -14.79 -6.51
N TYR A 73 5.32 -14.88 -6.46
CA TYR A 73 6.19 -14.14 -5.54
C TYR A 73 5.99 -14.42 -4.03
N GLY A 74 5.18 -15.41 -3.66
CA GLY A 74 4.71 -15.61 -2.29
C GLY A 74 3.56 -14.68 -1.90
N LEU A 75 2.90 -14.03 -2.88
CA LEU A 75 1.75 -13.15 -2.63
C LEU A 75 0.48 -13.95 -2.34
N ASN A 76 -0.31 -13.46 -1.37
CA ASN A 76 -1.60 -14.05 -1.04
C ASN A 76 -2.70 -13.36 -1.85
N LYS A 77 -3.57 -14.14 -2.50
CA LYS A 77 -4.76 -13.61 -3.21
C LYS A 77 -5.65 -12.75 -2.30
N GLY A 78 -5.76 -13.11 -1.02
CA GLY A 78 -6.52 -12.35 -0.02
C GLY A 78 -6.02 -10.90 0.13
N ASP A 79 -4.71 -10.68 0.06
CA ASP A 79 -4.13 -9.34 0.16
C ASP A 79 -4.57 -8.46 -1.03
N PHE A 80 -4.66 -9.01 -2.24
CA PHE A 80 -5.13 -8.27 -3.41
C PHE A 80 -6.62 -7.94 -3.35
N TYR A 81 -7.45 -8.84 -2.82
CA TYR A 81 -8.86 -8.52 -2.58
C TYR A 81 -9.02 -7.43 -1.52
N GLN A 82 -8.18 -7.46 -0.48
CA GLN A 82 -8.13 -6.41 0.54
C GLN A 82 -7.71 -5.06 -0.06
N LEU A 83 -6.66 -5.03 -0.89
CA LEU A 83 -6.25 -3.82 -1.61
C LEU A 83 -7.35 -3.28 -2.53
N HIS A 84 -8.06 -4.16 -3.26
CA HIS A 84 -9.17 -3.74 -4.11
C HIS A 84 -10.29 -3.09 -3.29
N ALA A 85 -10.64 -3.68 -2.15
CA ALA A 85 -11.63 -3.12 -1.23
C ALA A 85 -11.19 -1.75 -0.69
N TYR A 86 -9.92 -1.61 -0.28
CA TYR A 86 -9.37 -0.32 0.14
C TYR A 86 -9.43 0.73 -0.96
N GLY A 87 -9.02 0.37 -2.17
CA GLY A 87 -9.05 1.28 -3.32
C GLY A 87 -10.46 1.79 -3.62
N ARG A 88 -11.47 0.93 -3.48
CA ARG A 88 -12.89 1.31 -3.64
C ARG A 88 -13.38 2.18 -2.49
N SER A 89 -13.11 1.81 -1.23
CA SER A 89 -13.65 2.49 -0.05
C SER A 89 -12.99 3.82 0.27
N TYR A 90 -11.67 3.94 0.11
CA TYR A 90 -10.91 5.14 0.48
C TYR A 90 -10.61 6.03 -0.73
N LEU A 91 -10.36 5.42 -1.89
CA LEU A 91 -9.92 6.16 -3.08
C LEU A 91 -11.00 6.29 -4.15
N GLY A 92 -12.21 5.78 -3.94
CA GLY A 92 -13.28 5.82 -4.95
C GLY A 92 -12.95 5.01 -6.22
N GLY A 93 -12.05 4.03 -6.13
CA GLY A 93 -11.66 3.15 -7.24
C GLY A 93 -10.60 3.71 -8.18
N GLN A 94 -9.90 4.79 -7.80
CA GLN A 94 -8.79 5.35 -8.58
C GLN A 94 -7.61 5.72 -7.67
N GLY A 95 -6.37 5.61 -8.10
CA GLY A 95 -5.19 5.94 -7.31
C GLY A 95 -4.35 4.69 -7.02
N VAL A 96 -3.56 4.75 -5.96
CA VAL A 96 -2.59 3.69 -5.66
C VAL A 96 -2.95 2.97 -4.36
N VAL A 97 -2.86 1.65 -4.39
CA VAL A 97 -2.97 0.81 -3.20
C VAL A 97 -1.70 -0.03 -3.10
N ALA A 98 -1.07 -0.09 -1.94
CA ALA A 98 0.26 -0.69 -1.81
C ALA A 98 0.32 -1.73 -0.69
N LEU A 99 1.08 -2.79 -0.94
CA LEU A 99 1.55 -3.71 0.09
C LEU A 99 3.01 -3.42 0.40
N VAL A 100 3.34 -3.27 1.68
CA VAL A 100 4.71 -3.01 2.14
C VAL A 100 5.26 -4.25 2.84
N TYR A 101 6.41 -4.72 2.38
CA TYR A 101 7.10 -5.91 2.89
C TYR A 101 8.49 -5.57 3.39
N PRO A 102 9.08 -6.29 4.36
CA PRO A 102 10.49 -6.14 4.68
C PRO A 102 11.35 -6.46 3.45
N ARG A 103 12.31 -5.59 3.13
CA ARG A 103 13.29 -5.81 2.08
C ARG A 103 14.18 -7.00 2.45
N THR A 104 14.37 -7.89 1.48
CA THR A 104 15.31 -9.02 1.55
C THR A 104 16.17 -9.04 0.29
N ASP A 105 17.14 -9.94 0.21
CA ASP A 105 17.90 -10.16 -1.02
C ASP A 105 17.03 -10.72 -2.15
N GLN A 106 15.90 -11.35 -1.79
CA GLN A 106 14.91 -11.87 -2.74
C GLN A 106 13.81 -10.86 -3.08
N LEU A 107 13.71 -9.73 -2.37
CA LEU A 107 12.82 -8.61 -2.67
C LEU A 107 13.62 -7.32 -2.48
N ASP A 108 14.61 -7.11 -3.35
CA ASP A 108 15.56 -6.02 -3.25
C ASP A 108 15.04 -4.71 -3.87
N ARG A 109 14.03 -4.83 -4.74
CA ARG A 109 13.36 -3.78 -5.49
C ARG A 109 11.84 -4.00 -5.49
N PRO A 110 11.04 -2.96 -5.74
CA PRO A 110 9.60 -3.10 -5.95
C PRO A 110 9.28 -4.08 -7.08
N LEU A 111 8.18 -4.81 -6.94
CA LEU A 111 7.69 -5.60 -8.05
C LEU A 111 7.07 -4.69 -9.12
N PRO A 112 6.98 -5.14 -10.38
CA PRO A 112 6.22 -4.43 -11.40
C PRO A 112 4.82 -4.07 -10.92
N VAL A 113 4.34 -2.89 -11.31
CA VAL A 113 2.98 -2.42 -10.98
C VAL A 113 1.98 -3.44 -11.52
N PHE A 114 1.04 -3.83 -10.67
CA PHE A 114 -0.02 -4.77 -11.02
C PHE A 114 -1.25 -4.01 -11.51
N ASP A 115 -2.08 -4.68 -12.32
CA ASP A 115 -3.36 -4.16 -12.79
C ASP A 115 -4.52 -4.99 -12.26
N PHE A 116 -5.58 -4.33 -11.80
CA PHE A 116 -6.86 -4.99 -11.59
C PHE A 116 -7.64 -5.02 -12.90
N SER A 117 -8.01 -6.22 -13.36
CA SER A 117 -8.86 -6.37 -14.55
C SER A 117 -10.18 -5.58 -14.37
N GLY A 118 -10.47 -4.66 -15.30
CA GLY A 118 -11.66 -3.81 -15.25
C GLY A 118 -11.57 -2.60 -14.32
N SER A 119 -10.40 -2.27 -13.78
CA SER A 119 -10.16 -1.04 -12.99
C SER A 119 -8.82 -0.41 -13.34
N GLU A 120 -8.71 0.13 -14.56
CA GLU A 120 -7.49 0.74 -15.12
C GLU A 120 -6.93 1.92 -14.30
N ARG A 121 -7.72 2.45 -13.37
CA ARG A 121 -7.35 3.61 -12.56
C ARG A 121 -6.84 3.27 -11.18
N LEU A 122 -6.91 1.99 -10.75
CA LEU A 122 -6.46 1.54 -9.44
C LEU A 122 -5.21 0.66 -9.59
N GLN A 123 -4.09 1.15 -9.09
CA GLN A 123 -2.77 0.54 -9.29
C GLN A 123 -2.27 -0.15 -8.01
N PRO A 124 -2.32 -1.49 -7.94
CA PRO A 124 -1.66 -2.25 -6.88
C PRO A 124 -0.13 -2.24 -6.98
N TRP A 125 0.52 -1.76 -5.93
CA TRP A 125 1.98 -1.72 -5.78
C TRP A 125 2.45 -2.71 -4.71
N VAL A 126 3.64 -3.30 -4.91
CA VAL A 126 4.30 -4.14 -3.90
C VAL A 126 5.69 -3.58 -3.64
N LEU A 127 5.88 -3.03 -2.44
CA LEU A 127 7.00 -2.17 -2.09
C LEU A 127 7.86 -2.81 -0.99
N PRO A 128 9.18 -2.97 -1.18
CA PRO A 128 10.08 -3.35 -0.11
C PRO A 128 10.39 -2.15 0.79
N PHE A 129 10.44 -2.40 2.10
CA PHE A 129 10.88 -1.50 3.14
C PHE A 129 12.27 -1.91 3.64
N CYS A 130 13.27 -1.08 3.41
CA CYS A 130 14.63 -1.31 3.87
C CYS A 130 14.78 -0.94 5.34
N LEU A 131 14.84 -1.94 6.23
CA LEU A 131 15.03 -1.71 7.68
C LEU A 131 16.34 -0.97 8.00
N LYS A 132 17.39 -1.13 7.18
CA LYS A 132 18.71 -0.48 7.38
C LYS A 132 18.68 1.01 7.07
N LYS A 133 17.98 1.41 5.99
CA LYS A 133 17.84 2.82 5.58
C LYS A 133 16.59 3.48 6.15
N SER A 134 15.67 2.67 6.69
CA SER A 134 14.34 3.07 7.13
C SER A 134 13.50 3.71 6.01
N GLU A 135 13.57 3.13 4.80
CA GLU A 135 12.98 3.68 3.57
C GLU A 135 12.08 2.67 2.86
N VAL A 136 10.97 3.15 2.29
CA VAL A 136 10.17 2.40 1.31
C VAL A 136 10.75 2.68 -0.07
N LEU A 137 11.01 1.64 -0.85
CA LEU A 137 11.46 1.81 -2.23
C LEU A 137 10.21 1.93 -3.13
N LEU A 138 10.19 2.94 -3.99
CA LEU A 138 9.13 3.16 -4.98
C LEU A 138 9.51 2.52 -6.33
N PRO A 139 8.54 2.09 -7.15
CA PRO A 139 8.82 1.54 -8.47
C PRO A 139 9.60 2.54 -9.33
N ASP A 140 10.52 2.04 -10.16
CA ASP A 140 11.40 2.88 -10.96
C ASP A 140 10.59 3.82 -11.88
N GLY A 141 10.97 5.10 -11.90
CA GLY A 141 10.29 6.13 -12.70
C GLY A 141 8.92 6.57 -12.14
N CYS A 142 8.45 6.01 -11.02
CA CYS A 142 7.24 6.47 -10.34
C CYS A 142 7.58 7.50 -9.25
N GLY A 143 6.84 8.62 -9.25
CA GLY A 143 6.80 9.55 -8.13
C GLY A 143 5.77 9.12 -7.07
N TRP A 144 5.65 9.92 -6.01
CA TRP A 144 4.53 9.75 -5.07
C TRP A 144 3.20 9.96 -5.80
N PRO A 145 2.13 9.21 -5.45
CA PRO A 145 0.83 9.39 -6.08
C PRO A 145 0.29 10.79 -5.80
N GLU A 146 0.20 11.61 -6.84
CA GLU A 146 -0.37 12.94 -6.79
C GLU A 146 -1.66 12.92 -7.61
N ARG A 147 -2.83 12.94 -6.96
CA ARG A 147 -4.06 13.28 -7.69
C ARG A 147 -4.03 14.79 -7.94
N ASN A 148 -3.98 15.15 -9.22
CA ASN A 148 -4.34 16.49 -9.64
C ASN A 148 -5.86 16.62 -9.50
N THR A 149 -6.31 17.55 -8.67
CA THR A 149 -7.66 18.08 -8.68
C THR A 149 -7.81 18.93 -9.93
N THR A 150 -7.83 18.31 -11.11
CA THR A 150 -8.24 19.02 -12.32
C THR A 150 -9.75 18.86 -12.44
N SER A 151 -10.41 19.95 -12.05
CA SER A 151 -11.75 20.46 -12.38
C SER A 151 -12.82 19.49 -12.87
#